data_AF-A0A925GPJ3-F1
#
_entry.id   AF-A0A925GPJ3-F1
#
_cell.length_a   1.000
_cell.length_b   1.000
_cell.length_c   1.000
_cell.angle_alpha   90.00
_cell.angle_beta   90.00
_cell.angle_gamma   90.00
#
_symmetry.space_group_name_H-M   'P 1'
#
loop_
_entity.id
_entity.type
_entity.pdbx_description
1 polymer ?
#
loop_
_entity_poly.entity_id
_entity_poly.type
_entity_poly.pdbx_seq_one_letter_code
_entity_poly.pdbx_strand_id
1 'polypeptide(L)'
;MSTRVLHSPAGRVPASGNPFAALRSCAWWRRWAVALGWLVAVTAQAQPQLVKDLRPDADGSAPGNLTDVNGLLYFTASNATNRNQLWRSDGTPEGTGLIKDLDASQLINVGGILYFTASTPANGQELWKSDGTPGGTVLVKDIRPGSASASPQYLTDVNGVLYFVANGGVRRGLWK
;
A
#
# COMPACT_ATOMS: atom_id res chain seq x y z
N MET A 1 -8.86 -86.37 20.47
CA MET A 1 -8.97 -85.80 19.10
C MET A 1 -8.58 -84.34 19.20
N SER A 2 -7.63 -83.73 18.48
CA SER A 2 -6.64 -84.16 17.50
C SER A 2 -5.52 -83.11 17.52
N THR A 3 -4.28 -83.59 17.47
CA THR A 3 -3.02 -82.85 17.24
C THR A 3 -2.98 -82.11 15.90
N ARG A 4 -2.38 -80.91 15.84
CA ARG A 4 -1.41 -80.56 14.78
C ARG A 4 -0.62 -79.28 15.08
N VAL A 5 0.71 -79.41 15.08
CA VAL A 5 1.69 -78.35 14.87
C VAL A 5 1.94 -78.24 13.36
N LEU A 6 2.02 -77.04 12.79
CA LEU A 6 2.73 -76.79 11.51
C LEU A 6 3.40 -75.42 11.49
N HIS A 7 4.58 -75.40 10.87
CA HIS A 7 5.54 -74.32 10.69
C HIS A 7 5.15 -73.28 9.61
N SER A 8 5.93 -72.19 9.58
CA SER A 8 6.00 -71.01 8.68
C SER A 8 5.81 -71.24 7.17
N PRO A 9 5.60 -70.17 6.37
CA PRO A 9 6.79 -69.58 5.72
C PRO A 9 6.76 -68.04 5.54
N ALA A 10 7.95 -67.46 5.54
CA ALA A 10 8.20 -66.18 4.89
C ALA A 10 7.83 -66.26 3.39
N GLY A 11 7.12 -65.26 2.87
CA GLY A 11 6.60 -65.27 1.50
C GLY A 11 6.62 -63.90 0.83
N ARG A 12 7.75 -63.62 0.17
CA ARG A 12 7.98 -62.80 -1.03
C ARG A 12 7.50 -61.33 -1.06
N VAL A 13 8.50 -60.45 -1.08
CA VAL A 13 8.46 -59.16 -1.78
C VAL A 13 8.35 -59.43 -3.30
N PRO A 14 7.36 -58.90 -4.03
CA PRO A 14 7.43 -58.77 -5.47
C PRO A 14 8.21 -57.50 -5.84
N ALA A 15 9.11 -57.67 -6.80
CA ALA A 15 9.90 -56.62 -7.41
C ALA A 15 9.06 -55.62 -8.22
N SER A 16 9.56 -54.39 -8.25
CA SER A 16 9.43 -53.41 -9.34
C SER A 16 8.01 -53.18 -9.89
N GLY A 17 7.26 -52.30 -9.23
CA GLY A 17 6.10 -51.64 -9.80
C GLY A 17 5.76 -50.41 -8.97
N ASN A 18 5.72 -49.24 -9.60
CA ASN A 18 5.36 -47.97 -8.98
C ASN A 18 4.04 -48.12 -8.18
N PRO A 19 4.04 -47.96 -6.84
CA PRO A 19 2.86 -48.24 -6.01
C PRO A 19 1.77 -47.16 -6.11
N PHE A 20 1.98 -46.08 -6.87
CA PHE A 20 1.05 -44.94 -6.91
C PHE A 20 -0.07 -45.03 -7.98
N ALA A 21 -0.20 -46.16 -8.69
CA ALA A 21 -1.20 -46.29 -9.75
C ALA A 21 -2.62 -46.66 -9.28
N ALA A 22 -2.83 -46.97 -8.00
CA ALA A 22 -4.15 -47.24 -7.48
C ALA A 22 -4.26 -46.61 -6.10
N LEU A 23 -5.17 -45.64 -5.95
CA LEU A 23 -5.87 -45.22 -4.72
C LEU A 23 -6.43 -43.80 -4.91
N ARG A 24 -7.41 -43.64 -5.80
CA ARG A 24 -8.33 -42.48 -5.82
C ARG A 24 -9.74 -42.94 -5.50
N SER A 25 -9.91 -43.63 -4.37
CA SER A 25 -11.24 -44.06 -3.93
C SER A 25 -11.18 -44.71 -2.54
N CYS A 26 -11.01 -43.93 -1.47
CA CYS A 26 -11.54 -44.30 -0.15
C CYS A 26 -11.53 -43.13 0.84
N ALA A 27 -12.72 -42.75 1.30
CA ALA A 27 -13.01 -41.61 2.17
C ALA A 27 -12.90 -41.95 3.67
N TRP A 28 -11.79 -42.57 4.12
CA TRP A 28 -11.67 -43.00 5.53
C TRP A 28 -10.43 -42.50 6.30
N TRP A 29 -9.55 -41.67 5.72
CA TRP A 29 -8.36 -41.19 6.43
C TRP A 29 -8.55 -39.89 7.24
N ARG A 30 -9.69 -39.21 7.12
CA ARG A 30 -9.99 -37.99 7.89
C ARG A 30 -10.39 -38.26 9.35
N ARG A 31 -9.80 -39.24 10.03
CA ARG A 31 -9.99 -39.45 11.49
C ARG A 31 -8.75 -39.94 12.23
N TRP A 32 -7.54 -39.82 11.70
CA TRP A 32 -6.30 -40.03 12.47
C TRP A 32 -5.17 -39.14 11.92
N ALA A 33 -5.24 -37.82 12.16
CA ALA A 33 -4.13 -36.90 11.90
C ALA A 33 -4.17 -35.70 12.87
N VAL A 34 -4.16 -36.00 14.17
CA VAL A 34 -3.75 -35.03 15.22
C VAL A 34 -2.87 -35.79 16.21
N ALA A 35 -1.73 -36.28 15.76
CA ALA A 35 -0.62 -36.71 16.60
C ALA A 35 0.63 -36.84 15.73
N LEU A 36 1.70 -36.12 16.11
CA LEU A 36 3.00 -35.97 15.44
C LEU A 36 3.01 -34.94 14.29
N GLY A 37 3.42 -33.73 14.65
CA GLY A 37 3.38 -32.53 13.84
C GLY A 37 4.11 -32.64 12.49
N TRP A 38 3.37 -32.29 11.45
CA TRP A 38 3.86 -31.68 10.23
C TRP A 38 2.93 -30.52 9.91
N LEU A 39 3.16 -29.39 10.58
CA LEU A 39 2.56 -28.12 10.19
C LEU A 39 3.40 -27.59 9.02
N VAL A 40 3.07 -27.99 7.79
CA VAL A 40 3.38 -27.08 6.69
C VAL A 40 2.32 -26.00 6.78
N ALA A 41 2.61 -24.96 7.55
CA ALA A 41 1.94 -23.70 7.35
C ALA A 41 2.25 -23.31 5.90
N VAL A 42 1.32 -23.58 5.00
CA VAL A 42 1.33 -22.96 3.68
C VAL A 42 1.12 -21.48 3.97
N THR A 43 2.22 -20.72 4.04
CA THR A 43 2.13 -19.27 4.01
C THR A 43 1.52 -18.94 2.66
N ALA A 44 0.25 -18.56 2.65
CA ALA A 44 -0.36 -18.02 1.45
C ALA A 44 0.45 -16.77 1.08
N GLN A 45 1.17 -16.83 -0.03
CA GLN A 45 1.84 -15.66 -0.58
C GLN A 45 0.74 -14.71 -1.05
N ALA A 46 0.56 -13.60 -0.33
CA ALA A 46 -0.41 -12.59 -0.70
C ALA A 46 -0.14 -12.15 -2.15
N GLN A 47 -1.14 -12.34 -3.01
CA GLN A 47 -1.07 -11.87 -4.38
C GLN A 47 -1.34 -10.36 -4.39
N PRO A 48 -0.70 -9.59 -5.28
CA PRO A 48 -1.06 -8.20 -5.49
C PRO A 48 -2.56 -8.07 -5.80
N GLN A 49 -3.23 -7.12 -5.16
CA GLN A 49 -4.65 -6.86 -5.33
C GLN A 49 -4.90 -5.37 -5.49
N LEU A 50 -5.94 -5.04 -6.27
CA LEU A 50 -6.44 -3.67 -6.39
C LEU A 50 -7.12 -3.28 -5.07
N VAL A 51 -6.67 -2.19 -4.45
CA VAL A 51 -7.34 -1.65 -3.24
C VAL A 51 -8.66 -0.99 -3.61
N LYS A 52 -8.63 -0.10 -4.62
CA LYS A 52 -9.82 0.62 -5.09
C LYS A 52 -9.59 1.19 -6.47
N ASP A 53 -10.58 1.09 -7.34
CA ASP A 53 -10.65 1.92 -8.54
C ASP A 53 -11.12 3.32 -8.14
N LEU A 54 -10.25 4.31 -8.33
CA LEU A 54 -10.53 5.70 -7.95
C LEU A 54 -11.29 6.45 -9.03
N ARG A 55 -11.38 5.90 -10.26
CA ARG A 55 -12.11 6.50 -11.37
C ARG A 55 -12.72 5.40 -12.27
N PRO A 56 -13.79 4.72 -11.82
CA PRO A 56 -14.40 3.60 -12.55
C PRO A 56 -14.92 3.97 -13.94
N ASP A 57 -15.32 5.24 -14.15
CA ASP A 57 -15.95 5.70 -15.38
C ASP A 57 -14.96 6.19 -16.45
N ALA A 58 -13.65 6.02 -16.24
CA ALA A 58 -12.64 6.44 -17.22
C ALA A 58 -11.34 5.65 -17.09
N ASP A 59 -10.39 5.83 -18.02
CA ASP A 59 -9.24 4.94 -18.25
C ASP A 59 -8.16 4.91 -17.13
N GLY A 60 -8.48 5.38 -15.91
CA GLY A 60 -7.61 5.33 -14.74
C GLY A 60 -7.30 6.68 -14.10
N SER A 61 -6.81 6.63 -12.87
CA SER A 61 -6.57 7.80 -12.01
C SER A 61 -5.08 8.12 -11.81
N ALA A 62 -4.18 7.35 -12.42
CA ALA A 62 -2.72 7.51 -12.33
C ALA A 62 -2.19 7.89 -10.93
N PRO A 63 -2.39 7.05 -9.89
CA PRO A 63 -1.86 7.34 -8.55
C PRO A 63 -0.34 7.54 -8.56
N GLY A 64 0.15 8.55 -7.84
CA GLY A 64 1.57 8.91 -7.73
C GLY A 64 1.89 9.60 -6.41
N ASN A 65 3.15 10.00 -6.22
CA ASN A 65 3.63 10.64 -4.98
C ASN A 65 3.27 9.86 -3.69
N LEU A 66 3.31 8.54 -3.76
CA LEU A 66 3.00 7.63 -2.65
C LEU A 66 3.89 7.97 -1.44
N THR A 67 3.27 8.36 -0.34
CA THR A 67 3.95 8.82 0.87
C THR A 67 3.30 8.19 2.09
N ASP A 68 4.05 7.42 2.86
CA ASP A 68 3.58 6.90 4.15
C ASP A 68 3.68 7.99 5.23
N VAL A 69 2.58 8.19 5.96
CA VAL A 69 2.52 9.06 7.14
C VAL A 69 1.82 8.29 8.25
N ASN A 70 2.60 7.81 9.22
CA ASN A 70 2.13 7.07 10.39
C ASN A 70 1.27 5.83 10.03
N GLY A 71 1.63 5.11 8.97
CA GLY A 71 0.90 3.90 8.53
C GLY A 71 -0.33 4.19 7.65
N LEU A 72 -0.61 5.46 7.33
CA LEU A 72 -1.58 5.85 6.32
C LEU A 72 -0.83 6.27 5.05
N LEU A 73 -1.26 5.71 3.91
CA LEU A 73 -0.73 6.08 2.62
C LEU A 73 -1.43 7.35 2.12
N TYR A 74 -0.65 8.39 1.82
CA TYR A 74 -1.07 9.60 1.13
C TYR A 74 -0.54 9.57 -0.30
N PHE A 75 -1.33 10.04 -1.25
CA PHE A 75 -0.95 10.01 -2.65
C PHE A 75 -1.73 11.03 -3.46
N THR A 76 -1.25 11.31 -4.66
CA THR A 76 -1.95 12.11 -5.66
C THR A 76 -2.63 11.21 -6.67
N ALA A 77 -3.82 11.57 -7.12
CA ALA A 77 -4.47 10.90 -8.24
C ALA A 77 -5.17 11.92 -9.15
N SER A 78 -5.08 11.71 -10.46
CA SER A 78 -5.63 12.58 -11.49
C SER A 78 -7.15 12.57 -11.49
N ASN A 79 -7.75 13.76 -11.54
CA ASN A 79 -9.17 13.92 -11.87
C ASN A 79 -9.41 13.89 -13.40
N ALA A 80 -10.65 14.11 -13.84
CA ALA A 80 -11.02 14.15 -15.26
C ALA A 80 -10.35 15.30 -16.05
N THR A 81 -9.76 16.27 -15.38
CA THR A 81 -9.10 17.46 -15.96
C THR A 81 -7.58 17.43 -15.84
N ASN A 82 -6.98 16.27 -15.54
CA ASN A 82 -5.53 16.07 -15.33
C ASN A 82 -4.93 16.86 -14.15
N ARG A 83 -5.75 17.32 -13.19
CA ARG A 83 -5.24 17.87 -11.93
C ARG A 83 -5.06 16.76 -10.91
N ASN A 84 -3.99 16.84 -10.15
CA ASN A 84 -3.67 15.88 -9.11
C ASN A 84 -4.45 16.22 -7.84
N GLN A 85 -5.43 15.41 -7.47
CA GLN A 85 -6.14 15.55 -6.20
C GLN A 85 -5.36 14.87 -5.06
N LEU A 86 -5.58 15.28 -3.80
CA LEU A 86 -4.97 14.66 -2.63
C LEU A 86 -5.88 13.55 -2.07
N TRP A 87 -5.34 12.34 -1.95
CA TRP A 87 -6.03 11.15 -1.47
C TRP A 87 -5.29 10.50 -0.30
N ARG A 88 -6.01 9.65 0.45
CA ARG A 88 -5.43 8.75 1.46
C ARG A 88 -5.99 7.33 1.37
N SER A 89 -5.27 6.38 1.94
CA SER A 89 -5.67 4.98 2.08
C SER A 89 -5.08 4.36 3.35
N ASP A 90 -5.84 3.49 4.00
CA ASP A 90 -5.38 2.57 5.05
C ASP A 90 -5.13 1.14 4.52
N GLY A 91 -5.16 0.95 3.19
CA GLY A 91 -5.06 -0.35 2.53
C GLY A 91 -6.41 -1.04 2.26
N THR A 92 -7.53 -0.46 2.70
CA THR A 92 -8.89 -0.99 2.44
C THR A 92 -9.64 -0.13 1.41
N PRO A 93 -10.60 -0.70 0.64
CA PRO A 93 -11.47 0.07 -0.24
C PRO A 93 -12.26 1.17 0.52
N GLU A 94 -12.70 0.88 1.74
CA GLU A 94 -13.50 1.78 2.58
C GLU A 94 -12.66 2.94 3.13
N GLY A 95 -11.43 2.66 3.58
CA GLY A 95 -10.50 3.67 4.08
C GLY A 95 -9.74 4.43 2.98
N THR A 96 -9.96 4.08 1.71
CA THR A 96 -9.40 4.80 0.55
C THR A 96 -10.36 5.88 0.06
N GLY A 97 -9.95 7.15 0.19
CA GLY A 97 -10.81 8.27 -0.14
C GLY A 97 -10.08 9.58 -0.42
N LEU A 98 -10.80 10.46 -1.12
CA LEU A 98 -10.37 11.82 -1.41
C LEU A 98 -10.28 12.63 -0.11
N ILE A 99 -9.16 13.31 0.09
CA ILE A 99 -9.03 14.32 1.14
C ILE A 99 -9.51 15.67 0.59
N LYS A 100 -8.98 16.08 -0.56
CA LYS A 100 -9.29 17.38 -1.15
C LYS A 100 -8.99 17.42 -2.64
N ASP A 101 -9.89 18.05 -3.40
CA ASP A 101 -9.58 18.46 -4.77
C ASP A 101 -8.70 19.70 -4.73
N LEU A 102 -7.40 19.47 -4.90
CA LEU A 102 -6.35 20.45 -4.75
C LEU A 102 -5.17 19.95 -5.56
N ASP A 103 -4.66 20.76 -6.49
CA ASP A 103 -3.57 20.41 -7.42
C ASP A 103 -2.25 20.18 -6.69
N ALA A 104 -2.14 19.02 -6.05
CA ALA A 104 -1.11 18.66 -5.11
C ALA A 104 0.05 17.94 -5.80
N SER A 105 1.28 18.17 -5.30
CA SER A 105 2.49 17.52 -5.78
C SER A 105 3.59 17.52 -4.72
N GLN A 106 4.67 16.75 -4.95
CA GLN A 106 5.85 16.71 -4.07
C GLN A 106 5.50 16.42 -2.60
N LEU A 107 4.76 15.34 -2.36
CA LEU A 107 4.39 14.92 -1.00
C LEU A 107 5.63 14.47 -0.23
N ILE A 108 5.71 14.84 1.05
CA ILE A 108 6.73 14.38 1.98
C ILE A 108 6.13 14.25 3.39
N ASN A 109 6.57 13.24 4.13
CA ASN A 109 6.30 13.12 5.55
C ASN A 109 7.40 13.83 6.35
N VAL A 110 7.03 14.74 7.25
CA VAL A 110 7.95 15.36 8.20
C VAL A 110 7.36 15.24 9.60
N GLY A 111 7.96 14.41 10.44
CA GLY A 111 7.53 14.23 11.84
C GLY A 111 6.07 13.79 11.99
N GLY A 112 5.52 13.03 11.03
CA GLY A 112 4.13 12.57 11.07
C GLY A 112 3.10 13.58 10.52
N ILE A 113 3.56 14.67 9.91
CA ILE A 113 2.71 15.64 9.20
C ILE A 113 3.02 15.52 7.71
N LEU A 114 1.98 15.45 6.87
CA LEU A 114 2.15 15.53 5.42
C LEU A 114 2.38 16.98 5.02
N TYR A 115 3.50 17.24 4.34
CA TYR A 115 3.77 18.49 3.62
C TYR A 115 3.79 18.22 2.13
N PHE A 116 3.36 19.19 1.35
CA PHE A 116 3.30 19.09 -0.11
C PHE A 116 3.19 20.48 -0.73
N THR A 117 3.37 20.56 -2.04
CA THR A 117 3.08 21.79 -2.79
C THR A 117 1.72 21.69 -3.44
N ALA A 118 0.99 22.80 -3.47
CA ALA A 118 -0.27 22.84 -4.18
C ALA A 118 -0.63 24.24 -4.66
N SER A 119 -1.46 24.28 -5.71
CA SER A 119 -1.92 25.53 -6.30
C SER A 119 -3.43 25.79 -6.14
N THR A 120 -3.79 27.05 -5.89
CA THR A 120 -5.18 27.54 -5.98
C THR A 120 -5.22 28.80 -6.85
N PRO A 121 -6.40 29.16 -7.39
CA PRO A 121 -6.55 30.44 -8.10
C PRO A 121 -6.20 31.67 -7.24
N ALA A 122 -6.34 31.57 -5.92
CA ALA A 122 -6.10 32.68 -5.00
C ALA A 122 -4.63 32.82 -4.56
N ASN A 123 -3.87 31.72 -4.49
CA ASN A 123 -2.53 31.70 -3.90
C ASN A 123 -1.41 31.24 -4.84
N GLY A 124 -1.71 30.84 -6.07
CA GLY A 124 -0.69 30.17 -6.91
C GLY A 124 -0.14 28.91 -6.23
N GLN A 125 1.00 28.40 -6.69
CA GLN A 125 1.67 27.22 -6.10
C GLN A 125 2.50 27.61 -4.86
N GLU A 126 2.10 27.07 -3.71
CA GLU A 126 2.64 27.36 -2.38
C GLU A 126 2.89 26.07 -1.57
N LEU A 127 3.38 26.22 -0.33
CA LEU A 127 3.57 25.11 0.60
C LEU A 127 2.31 24.87 1.44
N TRP A 128 1.84 23.62 1.46
CA TRP A 128 0.65 23.17 2.17
C TRP A 128 0.98 22.01 3.12
N LYS A 129 0.08 21.78 4.07
CA LYS A 129 0.12 20.62 4.97
C LYS A 129 -1.25 19.98 5.11
N SER A 130 -1.28 18.72 5.51
CA SER A 130 -2.51 17.98 5.82
C SER A 130 -2.33 17.08 7.05
N ASP A 131 -3.39 16.96 7.84
CA ASP A 131 -3.54 15.96 8.90
C ASP A 131 -4.34 14.73 8.44
N GLY A 132 -4.65 14.65 7.13
CA GLY A 132 -5.53 13.63 6.58
C GLY A 132 -6.95 14.09 6.35
N THR A 133 -7.38 15.24 6.88
CA THR A 133 -8.76 15.72 6.75
C THR A 133 -8.88 16.91 5.78
N PRO A 134 -10.04 17.12 5.14
CA PRO A 134 -10.26 18.31 4.31
C PRO A 134 -10.04 19.63 5.06
N GLY A 135 -10.41 19.67 6.34
CA GLY A 135 -10.30 20.85 7.22
C GLY A 135 -8.89 21.11 7.74
N GLY A 136 -8.11 20.05 8.01
CA GLY A 136 -6.70 20.16 8.35
C GLY A 136 -5.76 20.26 7.14
N THR A 137 -6.31 20.26 5.92
CA THR A 137 -5.57 20.52 4.68
C THR A 137 -5.52 22.02 4.39
N VAL A 138 -4.42 22.64 4.82
CA VAL A 138 -4.26 24.10 4.91
C VAL A 138 -2.94 24.59 4.33
N LEU A 139 -2.94 25.84 3.89
CA LEU A 139 -1.74 26.56 3.48
C LEU A 139 -0.84 26.73 4.71
N VAL A 140 0.46 26.42 4.58
CA VAL A 140 1.43 26.65 5.67
C VAL A 140 1.71 28.14 5.79
N LYS A 141 1.97 28.77 4.64
CA LYS A 141 2.18 30.20 4.51
C LYS A 141 1.97 30.60 3.05
N ASP A 142 1.35 31.75 2.83
CA ASP A 142 1.37 32.42 1.54
C ASP A 142 2.74 33.12 1.37
N ILE A 143 3.71 32.41 0.79
CA ILE A 143 5.09 32.92 0.67
C ILE A 143 5.15 34.02 -0.39
N ARG A 144 4.38 33.90 -1.47
CA ARG A 144 4.13 34.98 -2.44
C ARG A 144 2.65 35.42 -2.42
N PRO A 145 2.34 36.51 -1.71
CA PRO A 145 0.97 36.97 -1.56
C PRO A 145 0.18 37.07 -2.86
N GLY A 146 -1.03 36.54 -2.85
CA GLY A 146 -1.97 36.57 -3.97
C GLY A 146 -1.71 35.45 -4.98
N SER A 147 -2.10 35.63 -6.24
CA SER A 147 -2.07 34.55 -7.24
C SER A 147 -0.67 34.19 -7.76
N ALA A 148 0.38 34.87 -7.29
CA ALA A 148 1.75 34.59 -7.69
C ALA A 148 2.28 33.34 -6.97
N SER A 149 3.04 32.49 -7.66
CA SER A 149 3.58 31.27 -7.05
C SER A 149 4.96 31.52 -6.43
N ALA A 150 5.16 31.08 -5.19
CA ALA A 150 6.48 30.92 -4.59
C ALA A 150 7.23 29.72 -5.19
N SER A 151 6.51 28.76 -5.77
CA SER A 151 7.02 27.52 -6.36
C SER A 151 8.02 26.81 -5.44
N PRO A 152 7.57 26.30 -4.27
CA PRO A 152 8.43 25.49 -3.43
C PRO A 152 8.94 24.25 -4.19
N GLN A 153 10.19 23.88 -4.00
CA GLN A 153 10.85 22.74 -4.65
C GLN A 153 11.80 22.04 -3.68
N TYR A 154 12.14 20.79 -3.97
CA TYR A 154 13.12 20.01 -3.21
C TYR A 154 12.79 19.89 -1.72
N LEU A 155 11.52 19.63 -1.41
CA LEU A 155 11.05 19.40 -0.05
C LEU A 155 11.86 18.24 0.55
N THR A 156 12.54 18.51 1.65
CA THR A 156 13.52 17.60 2.27
C THR A 156 13.35 17.65 3.77
N ASP A 157 13.13 16.50 4.40
CA ASP A 157 13.20 16.38 5.85
C ASP A 157 14.66 16.31 6.32
N VAL A 158 15.01 17.10 7.33
CA VAL A 158 16.27 16.98 8.06
C VAL A 158 15.96 17.02 9.55
N ASN A 159 15.96 15.85 10.18
CA ASN A 159 15.72 15.69 11.63
C ASN A 159 14.38 16.29 12.10
N GLY A 160 13.31 16.13 11.31
CA GLY A 160 11.97 16.64 11.65
C GLY A 160 11.76 18.11 11.29
N VAL A 161 12.70 18.72 10.56
CA VAL A 161 12.58 20.08 10.03
C VAL A 161 12.48 19.99 8.51
N LEU A 162 11.42 20.55 7.95
CA LEU A 162 11.24 20.63 6.51
C LEU A 162 12.13 21.73 5.94
N TYR A 163 13.02 21.39 5.01
CA TYR A 163 13.78 22.34 4.20
C TYR A 163 13.28 22.32 2.75
N PHE A 164 13.26 23.48 2.09
CA PHE A 164 12.82 23.60 0.70
C PHE A 164 13.36 24.87 0.04
N VAL A 165 13.37 24.90 -1.30
CA VAL A 165 13.70 26.11 -2.06
C VAL A 165 12.40 26.79 -2.47
N ALA A 166 12.28 28.10 -2.28
CA ALA A 166 11.12 28.88 -2.76
C ALA A 166 11.51 30.33 -3.11
N ASN A 167 10.69 30.98 -3.94
CA ASN A 167 10.81 32.39 -4.29
C ASN A 167 9.93 33.26 -3.38
N GLY A 168 10.56 34.07 -2.53
CA GLY A 168 9.84 34.96 -1.60
C GLY A 168 9.41 36.32 -2.17
N GLY A 169 9.47 36.54 -3.48
CA GLY A 169 9.18 37.84 -4.08
C GLY A 169 10.37 38.44 -4.83
N VAL A 170 11.56 38.38 -4.23
CA VAL A 170 12.77 39.03 -4.77
C VAL A 170 13.74 38.02 -5.36
N ARG A 171 14.02 36.92 -4.65
CA ARG A 171 14.95 35.85 -5.06
C ARG A 171 14.47 34.49 -4.58
N ARG A 172 14.94 33.44 -5.24
CA ARG A 172 14.87 32.06 -4.74
C ARG A 172 15.93 31.84 -3.65
N GLY A 173 15.55 31.14 -2.59
CA GLY A 173 16.44 30.82 -1.47
C GLY A 173 16.01 29.55 -0.75
N LEU A 174 16.81 29.12 0.22
CA LEU A 174 16.51 28.00 1.11
C LEU A 174 15.62 28.47 2.27
N TRP A 175 14.57 27.72 2.55
CA TRP A 175 13.57 27.96 3.59
C TRP A 175 13.48 26.76 4.53
N LYS A 176 12.97 27.00 5.73
CA LYS A 176 12.59 25.98 6.71
C LYS A 176 11.33 26.38 7.48
#